data_AF-I1CG73-F1
#
_entry.id   AF-I1CG73-F1
#
_cell.length_a   1.000
_cell.length_b   1.000
_cell.length_c   1.000
_cell.angle_alpha   90.00
_cell.angle_beta   90.00
_cell.angle_gamma   90.00
#
_symmetry.space_group_name_H-M   'P 1'
#
loop_
_entity.id
_entity.type
_entity.pdbx_description
1 polymer ?
#
loop_
_entity_poly.entity_id
_entity_poly.type
_entity_poly.pdbx_seq_one_letter_code
_entity_poly.pdbx_strand_id
1 'polypeptide(L)'
;MKDAGIDTSIYKTHSIRSASSTKAIESGQLAADVQDHVGWSKKTNTMDKYYYKPTAQKTKSTKIVNSIFSTTENNTTSEVETEAIEIVLGTTCNSKIAEVETEDVH
;
A
#
# COMPACT_ATOMS: atom_id res chain seq x y z
N MET A 1 -10.66 -4.48 -23.04
CA MET A 1 -9.35 -4.76 -22.40
C MET A 1 -8.27 -4.99 -23.46
N LYS A 2 -8.41 -6.02 -24.30
CA LYS A 2 -7.47 -6.28 -25.42
C LYS A 2 -7.41 -5.11 -26.41
N ASP A 3 -8.57 -4.56 -26.77
CA ASP A 3 -8.65 -3.40 -27.68
C ASP A 3 -8.00 -2.14 -27.11
N ALA A 4 -7.85 -2.07 -25.78
CA ALA A 4 -7.16 -0.99 -25.09
C ALA A 4 -5.66 -1.29 -24.86
N GLY A 5 -5.12 -2.34 -25.50
CA GLY A 5 -3.72 -2.75 -25.37
C GLY A 5 -3.36 -3.39 -24.02
N ILE A 6 -4.34 -3.79 -23.21
CA ILE A 6 -4.06 -4.42 -21.91
C ILE A 6 -3.77 -5.90 -22.11
N ASP A 7 -2.59 -6.33 -21.64
CA ASP A 7 -2.23 -7.74 -21.61
C ASP A 7 -3.08 -8.50 -20.58
N THR A 8 -4.09 -9.21 -21.07
CA THR A 8 -5.00 -10.02 -20.25
C THR A 8 -4.38 -11.32 -19.73
N SER A 9 -3.20 -11.71 -20.21
CA SER A 9 -2.46 -12.84 -19.65
C SER A 9 -1.90 -12.49 -18.26
N ILE A 10 -1.43 -11.24 -18.10
CA ILE A 10 -0.87 -10.69 -16.86
C ILE A 10 -1.97 -10.00 -16.02
N TYR A 11 -2.74 -9.09 -16.61
CA TYR A 11 -3.74 -8.29 -15.90
C TYR A 11 -5.12 -8.90 -16.04
N LYS A 12 -5.51 -9.69 -15.04
CA LYS A 12 -6.84 -10.28 -14.95
C LYS A 12 -7.89 -9.24 -14.58
N THR A 13 -9.16 -9.61 -14.72
CA THR A 13 -10.32 -8.77 -14.40
C THR A 13 -10.24 -8.16 -12.99
N HIS A 14 -9.75 -8.91 -12.00
CA HIS A 14 -9.56 -8.41 -10.64
C HIS A 14 -8.52 -7.29 -10.54
N SER A 15 -7.42 -7.37 -11.29
CA SER A 15 -6.38 -6.34 -11.34
C SER A 15 -6.93 -5.03 -11.89
N ILE A 16 -7.75 -5.11 -12.95
CA ILE A 16 -8.40 -3.91 -13.52
C ILE A 16 -9.44 -3.33 -12.57
N ARG A 17 -10.23 -4.18 -11.91
CA ARG A 17 -11.19 -3.70 -10.90
C ARG A 17 -10.47 -2.95 -9.78
N SER A 18 -9.34 -3.47 -9.29
CA SER A 18 -8.52 -2.78 -8.28
C SER A 18 -7.96 -1.45 -8.78
N ALA A 19 -7.40 -1.43 -9.99
CA ALA A 19 -6.87 -0.21 -10.60
C ALA A 19 -7.98 0.86 -10.81
N SER A 20 -9.16 0.43 -11.26
CA SER A 20 -10.30 1.32 -11.51
C SER A 20 -10.86 1.90 -10.21
N SER A 21 -11.08 1.05 -9.19
CA SER A 21 -11.55 1.51 -7.88
C SER A 21 -10.56 2.48 -7.22
N THR A 22 -9.26 2.18 -7.31
CA THR A 22 -8.20 3.07 -6.80
C THR A 22 -8.25 4.41 -7.52
N LYS A 23 -8.31 4.40 -8.86
CA LYS A 23 -8.34 5.63 -9.64
C LYS A 23 -9.59 6.47 -9.36
N ALA A 24 -10.74 5.84 -9.17
CA ALA A 24 -11.98 6.55 -8.81
C ALA A 24 -11.82 7.32 -7.49
N ILE A 25 -11.30 6.65 -6.45
CA ILE A 25 -11.06 7.27 -5.14
C ILE A 25 -9.99 8.36 -5.22
N GLU A 26 -8.88 8.12 -5.91
CA GLU A 26 -7.83 9.13 -6.13
C GLU A 26 -8.32 10.33 -6.96
N SER A 27 -9.39 10.16 -7.75
CA SER A 27 -10.04 11.23 -8.51
C SER A 27 -11.14 11.95 -7.71
N GLY A 28 -11.27 11.67 -6.41
CA GLY A 28 -12.17 12.37 -5.49
C GLY A 28 -13.51 11.70 -5.25
N GLN A 29 -13.76 10.51 -5.80
CA GLN A 29 -15.00 9.77 -5.50
C GLN A 29 -14.95 9.17 -4.09
N LEU A 30 -16.10 9.15 -3.41
CA LEU A 30 -16.18 8.52 -2.10
C LEU A 30 -16.08 7.01 -2.23
N ALA A 31 -15.34 6.37 -1.34
CA ALA A 31 -15.21 4.91 -1.32
C ALA A 31 -16.58 4.21 -1.19
N ALA A 32 -17.53 4.82 -0.46
CA ALA A 32 -18.89 4.31 -0.31
C ALA A 32 -19.66 4.31 -1.65
N ASP A 33 -19.49 5.32 -2.48
CA ASP A 33 -20.14 5.40 -3.79
C ASP A 33 -19.53 4.39 -4.76
N VAL A 34 -18.21 4.19 -4.68
CA VAL A 34 -17.53 3.14 -5.44
C VAL A 34 -18.02 1.76 -4.98
N GLN A 35 -18.16 1.52 -3.67
CA GLN A 35 -18.72 0.28 -3.13
C GLN A 35 -20.15 0.03 -3.61
N ASP A 36 -21.01 1.05 -3.62
CA ASP A 36 -22.37 0.95 -4.16
C ASP A 36 -22.36 0.58 -5.64
N HIS A 37 -21.49 1.22 -6.43
CA HIS A 37 -21.38 0.98 -7.87
C HIS A 37 -21.01 -0.48 -8.21
N VAL A 38 -20.11 -1.10 -7.42
CA VAL A 38 -19.73 -2.52 -7.62
C VAL A 38 -20.59 -3.51 -6.82
N GLY A 39 -21.63 -3.04 -6.11
CA GLY A 39 -22.55 -3.89 -5.36
C GLY A 39 -21.95 -4.49 -4.08
N TRP A 40 -20.97 -3.81 -3.48
CA TRP A 40 -20.37 -4.23 -2.22
C TRP A 40 -21.08 -3.64 -1.02
N SER A 41 -21.19 -4.46 0.02
CA SER A 41 -21.65 -4.00 1.32
C SER A 41 -20.63 -3.00 1.91
N LYS A 42 -21.12 -1.82 2.28
CA LYS A 42 -20.35 -0.79 3.02
C LYS A 42 -19.86 -1.26 4.39
N LYS A 43 -20.42 -2.36 4.90
CA LYS A 43 -20.02 -2.96 6.18
C LYS A 43 -18.80 -3.87 6.05
N THR A 44 -18.36 -4.16 4.82
CA THR A 44 -17.20 -5.03 4.56
C THR A 44 -15.97 -4.20 4.25
N ASN A 45 -14.80 -4.70 4.65
CA ASN A 45 -13.51 -4.13 4.29
C ASN A 45 -12.94 -4.69 2.97
N THR A 46 -13.79 -5.31 2.13
CA THR A 46 -13.36 -5.93 0.87
C THR A 46 -12.66 -4.93 -0.05
N MET A 47 -13.17 -3.69 -0.11
CA MET A 47 -12.54 -2.60 -0.85
C MET A 47 -11.11 -2.35 -0.36
N ASP A 48 -10.96 -2.07 0.94
CA ASP A 48 -9.68 -1.71 1.55
C ASP A 48 -8.66 -2.86 1.48
N LYS A 49 -9.12 -4.10 1.64
CA LYS A 49 -8.24 -5.27 1.71
C LYS A 49 -7.72 -5.71 0.34
N TYR A 50 -8.56 -5.67 -0.70
CA TYR A 50 -8.24 -6.30 -1.98
C TYR A 50 -8.15 -5.34 -3.16
N TYR A 51 -8.88 -4.22 -3.13
CA TYR A 51 -9.12 -3.41 -4.33
C TYR A 51 -8.54 -2.00 -4.26
N TYR A 52 -8.51 -1.35 -3.09
CA TYR A 52 -7.91 -0.04 -2.93
C TYR A 52 -6.39 -0.15 -2.72
N LYS A 53 -5.62 0.22 -3.75
CA LYS A 53 -4.15 0.15 -3.77
C LYS A 53 -3.55 1.50 -4.17
N PRO A 54 -3.55 2.50 -3.27
CA PRO A 54 -3.14 3.87 -3.59
C PRO A 54 -1.69 3.93 -4.09
N THR A 55 -1.49 4.66 -5.19
CA THR A 55 -0.20 4.75 -5.88
C THR A 55 0.85 5.51 -5.06
N ALA A 56 0.41 6.45 -4.23
CA ALA A 56 1.27 7.29 -3.39
C ALA A 56 1.65 6.67 -2.02
N GLN A 57 1.49 5.36 -1.83
CA GLN A 57 1.76 4.72 -0.53
C GLN A 57 3.20 4.98 -0.03
N LYS A 58 4.19 4.87 -0.93
CA LYS A 58 5.60 5.15 -0.62
C LYS A 58 5.80 6.61 -0.19
N THR A 59 5.21 7.56 -0.90
CA THR A 59 5.33 8.99 -0.58
C THR A 59 4.71 9.34 0.77
N LYS A 60 3.59 8.70 1.14
CA LYS A 60 2.97 8.90 2.48
C LYS A 60 3.84 8.31 3.58
N SER A 61 4.36 7.10 3.41
CA SER A 61 5.29 6.48 4.36
C SER A 61 6.56 7.32 4.52
N THR A 62 7.17 7.77 3.43
CA THR A 62 8.34 8.66 3.47
C THR A 62 8.04 9.96 4.20
N LYS A 63 6.88 10.59 3.96
CA LYS A 63 6.47 11.80 4.69
C LYS A 63 6.33 11.55 6.20
N ILE A 64 5.73 10.42 6.59
CA ILE A 64 5.60 10.05 8.00
C ILE A 64 6.97 9.82 8.63
N VAL A 65 7.84 9.04 7.97
CA VAL A 65 9.20 8.76 8.43
C VAL A 65 9.99 10.06 8.57
N ASN A 66 9.98 10.93 7.57
CA ASN A 66 10.65 12.23 7.65
C ASN A 66 10.07 13.08 8.80
N SER A 67 8.76 13.08 9.03
CA SER A 67 8.18 13.79 10.17
C SER A 67 8.66 13.26 11.54
N ILE A 68 9.02 11.99 11.64
CA ILE A 68 9.51 11.37 12.89
C ILE A 68 11.02 11.62 13.08
N PHE A 69 11.80 11.53 11.99
CA PHE A 69 13.26 11.51 12.06
C PHE A 69 13.94 12.81 11.58
N SER A 70 13.21 13.79 11.03
CA SER A 70 13.78 15.08 10.60
C SER A 70 13.87 16.12 11.73
N THR A 71 13.54 15.77 12.98
CA THR A 71 13.76 16.64 14.16
C THR A 71 15.17 16.49 14.71
N THR A 72 16.19 16.88 13.95
CA THR A 72 17.55 17.06 14.47
C THR A 72 18.33 18.02 13.60
N GLU A 73 17.93 19.29 13.61
CA GLU A 73 18.81 20.37 13.19
C GLU A 73 18.84 21.42 14.30
N ASN A 74 19.94 21.38 15.08
CA ASN A 74 20.38 22.27 16.17
C ASN A 74 19.52 22.22 17.47
N ASN A 75 20.04 22.05 18.68
CA ASN A 75 21.20 22.66 19.32
C ASN A 75 21.73 21.77 20.46
N THR A 76 23.05 21.62 20.53
CA THR A 76 23.91 21.72 21.73
C THR A 76 25.07 20.76 21.57
N THR A 77 26.19 21.31 21.08
CA THR A 77 27.51 20.81 21.41
C THR A 77 27.63 20.78 22.93
N SER A 78 27.60 19.59 23.51
CA SER A 78 28.21 19.31 24.80
C SER A 78 29.09 18.11 24.57
N GLU A 79 30.40 18.32 24.62
CA GLU A 79 31.42 17.29 24.58
C GLU A 79 31.12 16.24 25.65
N VAL A 80 30.59 15.09 25.25
CA VAL A 80 30.65 13.87 26.04
C VAL A 80 30.99 12.76 25.07
N GLU A 81 32.23 12.29 25.17
CA GLU A 81 32.70 11.08 24.50
C GLU A 81 31.83 9.90 24.97
N THR A 82 30.96 9.42 24.09
CA THR A 82 30.36 8.09 24.25
C THR A 82 30.55 7.33 22.94
N GLU A 83 31.28 6.24 23.07
CA GLU A 83 31.63 5.28 22.02
C GLU A 83 30.43 4.96 21.12
N ALA A 84 30.65 5.07 19.80
CA ALA A 84 29.62 4.87 18.80
C ALA A 84 29.18 3.40 18.77
N ILE A 85 27.97 3.11 19.27
CA ILE A 85 27.32 1.83 19.05
C ILE A 85 26.71 1.86 17.64
N GLU A 86 27.37 1.18 16.71
CA GLU A 86 26.91 0.98 15.35
C GLU A 86 25.68 0.07 15.32
N ILE A 87 24.49 0.66 15.17
CA ILE A 87 23.25 -0.11 14.98
C ILE A 87 23.05 -0.31 13.47
N VAL A 88 23.55 -1.43 12.96
CA VAL A 88 23.34 -1.85 11.57
C VAL A 88 21.85 -2.20 11.36
N LEU A 89 21.10 -1.28 10.76
CA LEU A 89 19.70 -1.48 10.41
C LEU A 89 19.57 -2.28 9.10
N GLY A 90 19.65 -3.60 9.21
CA GLY A 90 19.35 -4.52 8.10
C GLY A 90 17.86 -4.55 7.79
N THR A 91 17.41 -3.82 6.77
CA THR A 91 16.02 -3.90 6.29
C THR A 91 15.91 -4.87 5.13
N THR A 92 15.78 -6.17 5.44
CA THR A 92 15.44 -7.19 4.42
C THR A 92 13.92 -7.43 4.44
N CYS A 93 13.18 -6.80 3.54
CA CYS A 93 11.77 -7.14 3.29
C CYS A 93 11.68 -8.28 2.27
N ASN A 94 11.63 -9.53 2.74
CA ASN A 94 11.21 -10.67 1.93
C ASN A 94 9.77 -11.04 2.26
N SER A 95 8.80 -10.42 1.58
CA SER A 95 7.42 -10.91 1.59
C SER A 95 7.29 -12.07 0.60
N LYS A 96 7.67 -13.27 1.02
CA LYS A 96 7.30 -14.50 0.31
C LYS A 96 5.92 -14.92 0.84
N ILE A 97 4.87 -14.43 0.20
CA ILE A 97 3.50 -14.91 0.44
C ILE A 97 3.37 -16.22 -0.35
N ALA A 98 3.42 -17.36 0.35
CA ALA A 98 3.00 -18.63 -0.22
C ALA A 98 1.47 -18.69 -0.14
N GLU A 99 0.82 -18.75 -1.29
CA GLU A 99 -0.61 -19.05 -1.39
C GLU A 99 -0.83 -20.49 -0.92
N VAL A 100 -1.58 -20.65 0.17
CA VAL A 100 -2.14 -21.95 0.57
C VAL A 100 -3.45 -22.09 -0.18
N GLU A 101 -3.47 -22.96 -1.18
CA GLU A 101 -4.70 -23.48 -1.75
C GLU A 101 -5.32 -24.43 -0.72
N THR A 102 -6.52 -24.13 -0.25
CA THR A 102 -7.38 -25.11 0.42
C THR A 102 -8.44 -25.56 -0.59
N GLU A 103 -8.32 -26.79 -1.06
CA GLU A 103 -9.38 -27.47 -1.80
C GLU A 103 -10.48 -27.89 -0.82
N ASP A 104 -11.73 -27.51 -1.12
CA ASP A 104 -12.92 -28.01 -0.41
C ASP A 104 -13.46 -29.22 -1.21
N VAL A 105 -13.47 -30.39 -0.57
CA VAL A 105 -13.95 -31.65 -1.15
C VAL A 105 -15.44 -31.77 -0.84
N HIS A 106 -16.27 -31.82 -1.88
CA HIS A 106 -17.71 -32.07 -1.78
C HIS A 106 -18.01 -33.54 -1.46
#